data_AF-A0A850MBE9-F1
#
_entry.id   AF-A0A850MBE9-F1
#
_cell.length_a   1.000
_cell.length_b   1.000
_cell.length_c   1.000
_cell.angle_alpha   90.00
_cell.angle_beta   90.00
_cell.angle_gamma   90.00
#
_symmetry.space_group_name_H-M   'P 1'
#
loop_
_entity.id
_entity.type
_entity.pdbx_description
1 polymer ?
#
loop_
_entity_poly.entity_id
_entity_poly.type
_entity_poly.pdbx_seq_one_letter_code
_entity_poly.pdbx_strand_id
1 'polypeptide(L)'
;MTQEKKDIPKDEEEEIFKTLGHKIRRKIIKTIGIEEKLTFSEIKQSLGGIDSPGLSYHLKFLHPLIEQKKGSYLLNKVGLAAFNLLSKTDQSVKFSKYKRFFTHAHIITIICWGIASFLVPITINFTEDKLLSIILIDIIIGVISAINMSAVGYLRHKY
;
A
#
# COMPACT_ATOMS: atom_id res chain seq x y z
N MET A 1 7.01 -38.86 -14.69
CA MET A 1 7.08 -37.99 -13.50
C MET A 1 5.76 -37.25 -13.40
N THR A 2 4.75 -37.93 -12.83
CA THR A 2 3.39 -37.42 -12.73
C THR A 2 3.36 -36.47 -11.55
N GLN A 3 3.01 -35.20 -11.77
CA GLN A 3 2.82 -34.26 -10.67
C GLN A 3 1.66 -34.76 -9.82
N GLU A 4 1.99 -35.18 -8.61
CA GLU A 4 1.04 -35.55 -7.58
C GLU A 4 0.24 -34.30 -7.23
N LYS A 5 -0.96 -34.19 -7.80
CA LYS A 5 -1.95 -33.20 -7.41
C LYS A 5 -2.35 -33.55 -5.99
N LYS A 6 -1.76 -32.85 -5.02
CA LYS A 6 -2.07 -33.00 -3.60
C LYS A 6 -3.55 -32.65 -3.41
N ASP A 7 -4.41 -33.65 -3.40
CA ASP A 7 -5.83 -33.51 -3.10
C ASP A 7 -5.94 -32.93 -1.70
N ILE A 8 -6.34 -31.67 -1.63
CA ILE A 8 -6.64 -30.98 -0.38
C ILE A 8 -7.86 -31.72 0.20
N PRO A 9 -7.79 -32.23 1.45
CA PRO A 9 -8.93 -32.89 2.08
C PRO A 9 -10.16 -31.99 1.96
N LYS A 10 -11.29 -32.56 1.52
CA LYS A 10 -12.55 -31.83 1.23
C LYS A 10 -13.01 -30.92 2.37
N ASP A 11 -12.57 -31.21 3.60
CA ASP A 11 -12.87 -30.46 4.82
C ASP A 11 -12.06 -29.16 4.96
N GLU A 12 -10.82 -29.10 4.43
CA GLU A 12 -9.95 -27.92 4.55
C GLU A 12 -10.44 -26.76 3.66
N GLU A 13 -10.87 -27.05 2.43
CA GLU A 13 -11.45 -26.04 1.54
C GLU A 13 -12.73 -25.45 2.14
N GLU A 14 -13.59 -26.30 2.70
CA GLU A 14 -14.83 -25.86 3.34
C GLU A 14 -14.56 -24.98 4.57
N GLU A 15 -13.53 -25.30 5.37
CA GLU A 15 -13.10 -24.47 6.50
C GLU A 15 -12.60 -23.09 6.05
N ILE A 16 -11.86 -23.02 4.93
CA ILE A 16 -11.42 -21.76 4.33
C ILE A 16 -12.63 -20.93 3.90
N PHE A 17 -13.59 -21.52 3.19
CA PHE A 17 -14.79 -20.79 2.76
C PHE A 17 -15.66 -20.33 3.95
N LYS A 18 -15.83 -21.17 4.98
CA LYS A 18 -16.49 -20.79 6.24
C LYS A 18 -15.77 -19.62 6.91
N THR A 19 -14.44 -19.62 6.88
CA THR A 19 -13.62 -18.54 7.41
C THR A 19 -13.82 -17.23 6.65
N LEU A 20 -13.84 -17.29 5.33
CA LEU A 20 -14.07 -16.15 4.45
C LEU A 20 -15.54 -15.68 4.43
N GLY A 21 -16.49 -16.46 4.94
CA GLY A 21 -17.91 -16.09 5.05
C GLY A 21 -18.17 -14.83 5.91
N HIS A 22 -17.26 -14.50 6.83
CA HIS A 22 -17.44 -13.36 7.74
C HIS A 22 -16.82 -12.05 7.22
N LYS A 23 -17.60 -10.96 7.24
CA LYS A 23 -17.18 -9.64 6.72
C LYS A 23 -15.90 -9.11 7.37
N ILE A 24 -15.77 -9.22 8.70
CA ILE A 24 -14.57 -8.75 9.41
C ILE A 24 -13.33 -9.57 9.04
N ARG A 25 -13.47 -10.89 8.86
CA ARG A 25 -12.36 -11.78 8.48
C ARG A 25 -11.85 -11.45 7.08
N ARG A 26 -12.76 -11.21 6.12
CA ARG A 26 -12.40 -10.69 4.79
C ARG A 26 -11.72 -9.32 4.86
N LYS A 27 -12.20 -8.43 5.74
CA LYS A 27 -11.58 -7.10 5.93
C LYS A 27 -10.15 -7.25 6.46
N ILE A 28 -9.91 -8.12 7.45
CA ILE A 28 -8.55 -8.42 7.96
C ILE A 28 -7.65 -8.95 6.85
N ILE A 29 -8.09 -9.96 6.08
CA ILE A 29 -7.30 -10.52 4.97
C ILE A 29 -6.96 -9.44 3.93
N LYS A 30 -7.93 -8.60 3.55
CA LYS A 30 -7.69 -7.49 2.64
C LYS A 30 -6.69 -6.48 3.20
N THR A 31 -6.86 -6.10 4.46
CA THR A 31 -5.97 -5.16 5.15
C THR A 31 -4.54 -5.69 5.21
N ILE A 32 -4.32 -6.93 5.65
CA ILE A 32 -2.97 -7.54 5.67
C ILE A 32 -2.41 -7.69 4.24
N GLY A 33 -3.23 -8.08 3.27
CA GLY A 33 -2.80 -8.22 1.87
C GLY A 33 -2.41 -6.91 1.18
N ILE A 34 -2.94 -5.77 1.64
CA ILE A 34 -2.56 -4.43 1.13
C ILE A 34 -1.27 -3.95 1.79
N GLU A 35 -1.06 -4.22 3.08
CA GLU A 35 0.13 -3.78 3.83
C GLU A 35 1.31 -4.76 3.79
N GLU A 36 1.10 -5.98 3.28
CA GLU A 36 2.00 -7.14 3.31
C GLU A 36 2.27 -7.71 4.71
N LYS A 37 2.36 -6.87 5.74
CA LYS A 37 2.53 -7.25 7.15
C LYS A 37 1.94 -6.20 8.08
N LEU A 38 1.30 -6.63 9.17
CA LEU A 38 0.76 -5.70 10.18
C LEU A 38 0.84 -6.25 11.60
N THR A 39 1.09 -5.39 12.56
CA THR A 39 0.91 -5.67 13.98
C THR A 39 -0.56 -5.74 14.37
N PHE A 40 -0.84 -6.32 15.54
CA PHE A 40 -2.18 -6.36 16.10
C PHE A 40 -2.84 -4.97 16.20
N SER A 41 -2.08 -3.97 16.68
CA SER A 41 -2.55 -2.58 16.83
C SER A 41 -2.91 -1.94 15.49
N GLU A 42 -2.10 -2.16 14.45
CA GLU A 42 -2.36 -1.61 13.12
C GLU A 42 -3.60 -2.24 12.48
N ILE A 43 -3.81 -3.56 12.65
CA ILE A 43 -5.04 -4.23 12.19
C ILE A 43 -6.24 -3.64 12.92
N LYS A 44 -6.18 -3.50 14.26
CA LYS A 44 -7.26 -2.92 15.06
C LYS A 44 -7.62 -1.51 14.60
N GLN A 45 -6.60 -0.67 14.40
CA GLN A 45 -6.75 0.70 13.94
C GLN A 45 -7.38 0.76 12.54
N SER A 46 -6.94 -0.09 11.61
CA SER A 46 -7.46 -0.15 10.24
C SER A 46 -8.93 -0.62 10.18
N LEU A 47 -9.31 -1.55 11.06
CA LEU A 47 -10.69 -2.05 11.09
C LEU A 47 -11.66 -1.01 11.62
N GLY A 48 -11.29 -0.27 12.67
CA GLY A 48 -12.14 0.68 13.37
C GLY A 48 -13.30 0.01 14.11
N GLY A 49 -13.56 0.42 15.36
CA GLY A 49 -14.74 -0.04 16.11
C GLY A 49 -14.72 -1.51 16.57
N ILE A 50 -13.56 -2.18 16.52
CA ILE A 50 -13.37 -3.52 17.10
C ILE A 50 -12.56 -3.43 18.39
N ASP A 51 -12.97 -4.18 19.41
CA ASP A 51 -12.25 -4.32 20.66
C ASP A 51 -11.10 -5.33 20.54
N SER A 52 -10.20 -5.34 21.52
CA SER A 52 -9.07 -6.27 21.49
C SER A 52 -9.52 -7.75 21.56
N PRO A 53 -10.48 -8.14 22.43
CA PRO A 53 -11.01 -9.51 22.44
C PRO A 53 -11.64 -9.95 21.11
N GLY A 54 -12.46 -9.09 20.48
CA GLY A 54 -13.09 -9.39 19.19
C GLY A 54 -12.06 -9.57 18.07
N LEU A 55 -11.00 -8.75 18.05
CA LEU A 55 -9.93 -8.92 17.07
C LEU A 55 -9.16 -10.24 17.29
N SER A 56 -8.80 -10.56 18.54
CA SER A 56 -8.14 -11.82 18.89
C SER A 56 -9.00 -13.03 18.49
N TYR A 57 -10.31 -12.95 18.71
CA TYR A 57 -11.25 -13.97 18.27
C TYR A 57 -11.17 -14.20 16.76
N HIS A 58 -11.28 -13.13 15.95
CA HIS A 58 -11.19 -13.28 14.49
C HIS A 58 -9.83 -13.75 13.99
N LEU A 59 -8.73 -13.30 14.59
CA LEU A 59 -7.39 -13.74 14.21
C LEU A 59 -7.17 -15.22 14.48
N LYS A 60 -7.76 -15.77 15.55
CA LYS A 60 -7.71 -17.21 15.84
C LYS A 60 -8.32 -18.04 14.71
N PHE A 61 -9.48 -17.64 14.18
CA PHE A 61 -10.11 -18.30 13.02
C PHE A 61 -9.35 -18.10 11.71
N LEU A 62 -8.53 -17.05 11.62
CA LEU A 62 -7.74 -16.76 10.44
C LEU A 62 -6.40 -17.48 10.41
N HIS A 63 -6.02 -18.21 11.48
CA HIS A 63 -4.76 -18.93 11.57
C HIS A 63 -4.44 -19.81 10.33
N PRO A 64 -5.40 -20.49 9.67
CA PRO A 64 -5.08 -21.23 8.44
C PRO A 64 -4.62 -20.36 7.26
N LEU A 65 -4.93 -19.06 7.28
CA LEU A 65 -4.66 -18.09 6.20
C LEU A 65 -3.54 -17.10 6.54
N ILE A 66 -3.19 -16.96 7.83
CA ILE A 66 -2.21 -15.99 8.31
C ILE A 66 -1.11 -16.67 9.11
N GLU A 67 0.08 -16.09 9.07
CA GLU A 67 1.21 -16.47 9.92
C GLU A 67 1.65 -15.26 10.74
N GLN A 68 2.18 -15.51 11.94
CA GLN A 68 2.76 -14.45 12.77
C GLN A 68 4.28 -14.56 12.75
N LYS A 69 4.97 -13.48 12.35
CA LYS A 69 6.43 -13.37 12.35
C LYS A 69 6.84 -12.05 12.99
N LYS A 70 7.73 -12.11 13.99
CA LYS A 70 8.28 -10.94 14.70
C LYS A 70 7.18 -9.96 15.18
N GLY A 71 6.10 -10.49 15.75
CA GLY A 71 4.97 -9.68 16.25
C GLY A 71 4.01 -9.12 15.18
N SER A 72 4.26 -9.40 13.90
CA SER A 72 3.39 -9.00 12.78
C SER A 72 2.68 -10.20 12.17
N TYR A 73 1.46 -9.99 11.71
CA TYR A 73 0.67 -10.94 10.92
C TYR A 73 0.91 -10.72 9.43
N LEU A 74 1.07 -11.81 8.70
CA LEU A 74 1.27 -11.85 7.26
C LEU A 74 0.34 -12.90 6.67
N LEU A 75 0.00 -12.76 5.39
CA LEU A 75 -0.71 -13.82 4.67
C LEU A 75 0.26 -14.95 4.33
N ASN A 76 -0.13 -16.19 4.61
CA ASN A 76 0.58 -17.35 4.07
C ASN A 76 0.17 -17.58 2.60
N LYS A 77 0.64 -18.67 1.98
CA LYS A 77 0.32 -18.99 0.58
C LYS A 77 -1.19 -19.08 0.30
N VAL A 78 -1.94 -19.70 1.21
CA VAL A 78 -3.40 -19.87 1.09
C VAL A 78 -4.12 -18.54 1.33
N GLY A 79 -3.70 -17.78 2.35
CA GLY A 79 -4.20 -16.43 2.60
C GLY A 79 -3.98 -15.48 1.43
N LEU A 80 -2.84 -15.57 0.76
CA LEU A 80 -2.54 -14.77 -0.43
C LEU A 80 -3.47 -15.13 -1.60
N ALA A 81 -3.76 -16.42 -1.81
CA ALA A 81 -4.74 -16.87 -2.79
C ALA A 81 -6.15 -16.34 -2.46
N ALA A 82 -6.56 -16.40 -1.18
CA ALA A 82 -7.82 -15.83 -0.72
C ALA A 82 -7.89 -14.31 -0.94
N PHE A 83 -6.83 -13.57 -0.62
CA PHE A 83 -6.74 -12.13 -0.88
C PHE A 83 -6.91 -11.80 -2.36
N ASN A 84 -6.23 -12.55 -3.25
CA ASN A 84 -6.33 -12.35 -4.69
C ASN A 84 -7.75 -12.62 -5.20
N LEU A 85 -8.42 -13.66 -4.68
CA LEU A 85 -9.83 -13.94 -5.00
C LEU A 85 -10.74 -12.77 -4.58
N LEU A 86 -10.62 -12.34 -3.31
CA LEU A 86 -11.41 -11.23 -2.78
C LEU A 86 -11.19 -9.94 -3.56
N SER A 87 -9.96 -9.66 -3.94
CA SER A 87 -9.57 -8.44 -4.68
C SER A 87 -10.10 -8.40 -6.11
N LYS A 88 -10.39 -9.55 -6.73
CA LYS A 88 -11.03 -9.61 -8.05
C LYS A 88 -12.52 -9.24 -7.96
N THR A 89 -13.18 -9.63 -6.88
CA THR A 89 -14.61 -9.39 -6.67
C THR A 89 -14.93 -8.04 -6.00
N ASP A 90 -13.94 -7.44 -5.33
CA ASP A 90 -14.13 -6.25 -4.51
C ASP A 90 -13.20 -5.11 -4.95
N GLN A 91 -13.79 -4.07 -5.55
CA GLN A 91 -13.05 -2.92 -6.04
C GLN A 91 -12.41 -2.08 -4.92
N SER A 92 -12.85 -2.22 -3.65
CA SER A 92 -12.31 -1.45 -2.52
C SER A 92 -10.80 -1.60 -2.34
N VAL A 93 -10.25 -2.78 -2.69
CA VAL A 93 -8.81 -3.02 -2.64
C VAL A 93 -8.08 -2.16 -3.68
N LYS A 94 -8.56 -2.13 -4.92
CA LYS A 94 -7.97 -1.27 -5.98
C LYS A 94 -8.04 0.22 -5.60
N PHE A 95 -9.19 0.67 -5.09
CA PHE A 95 -9.36 2.06 -4.64
C PHE A 95 -8.41 2.44 -3.50
N SER A 96 -8.17 1.54 -2.53
CA SER A 96 -7.23 1.81 -1.44
C SER A 96 -5.78 1.97 -1.91
N LYS A 97 -5.33 1.14 -2.86
CA LYS A 97 -4.00 1.27 -3.49
C LYS A 97 -3.87 2.56 -4.29
N TYR A 98 -4.87 2.87 -5.12
CA TYR A 98 -4.89 4.09 -5.92
C TYR A 98 -4.89 5.35 -5.04
N LYS A 99 -5.69 5.37 -3.96
CA LYS A 99 -5.73 6.49 -3.02
C LYS A 99 -4.36 6.73 -2.38
N ARG A 100 -3.65 5.66 -2.00
CA ARG A 100 -2.29 5.78 -1.44
C ARG A 100 -1.29 6.30 -2.43
N PHE A 101 -1.27 5.74 -3.65
CA PHE A 101 -0.44 6.26 -4.73
C PHE A 101 -0.67 7.76 -4.92
N PHE A 102 -1.93 8.17 -5.01
CA PHE A 102 -2.32 9.57 -5.19
C PHE A 102 -1.83 10.45 -4.04
N THR A 103 -2.01 10.03 -2.79
CA THR A 103 -1.51 10.78 -1.62
C THR A 103 0.01 10.96 -1.65
N HIS A 104 0.77 9.90 -1.92
CA HIS A 104 2.24 10.00 -1.98
C HIS A 104 2.71 10.87 -3.13
N ALA A 105 2.10 10.73 -4.32
CA ALA A 105 2.43 11.54 -5.48
C ALA A 105 2.18 13.04 -5.23
N HIS A 106 1.08 13.38 -4.55
CA HIS A 106 0.78 14.75 -4.17
C HIS A 106 1.79 15.32 -3.18
N ILE A 107 2.19 14.55 -2.16
CA ILE A 107 3.18 15.00 -1.18
C ILE A 107 4.52 15.31 -1.87
N ILE A 108 5.00 14.42 -2.74
CA ILE A 108 6.25 14.63 -3.50
C ILE A 108 6.15 15.89 -4.36
N THR A 109 5.04 16.06 -5.08
CA THR A 109 4.82 17.23 -5.92
C THR A 109 4.85 18.52 -5.11
N ILE A 110 4.20 18.55 -3.94
CA ILE A 110 4.21 19.72 -3.04
C ILE A 110 5.64 20.04 -2.57
N ILE A 111 6.42 19.02 -2.20
CA ILE A 111 7.82 19.20 -1.78
C ILE A 111 8.67 19.78 -2.92
N CYS A 112 8.55 19.24 -4.14
CA CYS A 112 9.25 19.74 -5.32
C CYS A 112 8.94 21.22 -5.59
N TRP A 113 7.67 21.61 -5.54
CA TRP A 113 7.26 23.00 -5.73
C TRP A 113 7.69 23.91 -4.58
N GLY A 114 7.74 23.40 -3.34
CA GLY A 114 8.30 24.13 -2.20
C GLY A 114 9.79 24.44 -2.39
N ILE A 115 10.58 23.46 -2.86
CA ILE A 115 12.00 23.64 -3.18
C ILE A 115 12.18 24.65 -4.32
N ALA A 116 11.40 24.53 -5.40
CA ALA A 116 11.45 25.48 -6.52
C ALA A 116 11.18 26.91 -6.05
N SER A 117 10.13 27.10 -5.24
CA SER A 117 9.73 28.41 -4.70
C SER A 117 10.80 29.03 -3.80
N PHE A 118 11.63 28.21 -3.16
CA PHE A 118 12.76 28.67 -2.35
C PHE A 118 13.99 29.02 -3.19
N LEU A 119 14.30 28.24 -4.23
CA LEU A 119 15.50 28.45 -5.06
C LEU A 119 15.38 29.65 -6.00
N VAL A 120 14.19 29.94 -6.54
CA VAL A 120 13.99 31.03 -7.51
C VAL A 120 14.41 32.40 -6.94
N PRO A 121 13.96 32.84 -5.74
CA PRO A 121 14.41 34.10 -5.15
C PRO A 121 15.93 34.17 -4.92
N ILE A 122 16.55 33.04 -4.55
CA ILE A 122 18.01 32.97 -4.34
C ILE A 122 18.74 33.26 -5.66
N THR A 123 18.27 32.66 -6.77
CA THR A 123 18.90 32.89 -8.08
C THR A 123 18.78 34.34 -8.57
N ILE A 124 17.63 34.97 -8.31
CA ILE A 124 17.40 36.39 -8.64
C ILE A 124 18.35 37.28 -7.83
N ASN A 125 18.53 37.00 -6.54
CA ASN A 125 19.40 37.80 -5.67
C ASN A 125 20.90 37.59 -5.92
N PHE A 126 21.29 36.45 -6.51
CA PHE A 126 22.68 36.10 -6.76
C PHE A 126 23.23 36.67 -8.08
N THR A 127 22.35 36.97 -9.04
CA THR A 127 22.75 37.34 -10.41
C THR A 127 22.28 38.75 -10.73
N GLU A 128 23.21 39.66 -11.03
CA GLU A 128 22.84 41.02 -11.49
C GLU A 128 22.29 41.01 -12.92
N ASP A 129 22.71 40.03 -13.74
CA ASP A 129 22.22 39.84 -15.10
C ASP A 129 20.83 39.17 -15.10
N LYS A 130 19.85 39.93 -15.60
CA LYS A 130 18.46 39.49 -15.70
C LYS A 130 18.24 38.36 -16.72
N LEU A 131 19.01 38.30 -17.80
CA LEU A 131 18.90 37.21 -18.78
C LEU A 131 19.45 35.91 -18.20
N LEU A 132 20.59 35.97 -17.52
CA LEU A 132 21.18 34.79 -16.89
C LEU A 132 20.29 34.22 -15.78
N SER A 133 19.67 35.08 -14.95
CA SER A 133 18.73 34.61 -13.91
C SER A 133 17.50 33.91 -14.50
N ILE A 134 16.91 34.42 -15.59
CA ILE A 134 15.78 33.76 -16.27
C ILE A 134 16.19 32.36 -16.77
N ILE A 135 17.33 32.24 -17.43
CA ILE A 135 17.82 30.94 -17.93
C ILE A 135 18.04 29.95 -16.79
N LEU A 136 18.63 30.40 -15.67
CA LEU A 136 18.86 29.55 -14.50
C LEU A 136 17.54 29.08 -13.86
N ILE A 137 16.54 29.96 -13.77
CA ILE A 137 15.20 29.60 -13.26
C ILE A 137 14.56 28.51 -14.13
N ASP A 138 14.60 28.65 -15.46
CA ASP A 138 14.03 27.67 -16.38
C ASP A 138 14.70 26.30 -16.24
N ILE A 139 16.04 26.29 -16.09
CA ILE A 139 16.80 25.06 -15.84
C ILE A 139 16.37 24.42 -14.51
N ILE A 140 16.24 25.21 -13.44
CA ILE A 140 15.83 24.71 -12.12
C ILE A 140 14.42 24.10 -12.18
N ILE A 141 13.47 24.79 -12.79
CA ILE A 141 12.09 24.30 -12.94
C ILE A 141 12.10 23.00 -13.77
N GLY A 142 12.85 22.97 -14.87
CA GLY A 142 12.99 21.77 -15.72
C GLY A 142 13.53 20.57 -14.96
N VAL A 143 14.61 20.75 -14.18
CA VAL A 143 15.22 19.68 -13.38
C VAL A 143 14.26 19.20 -12.30
N ILE A 144 13.62 20.11 -11.55
CA ILE A 144 12.65 19.75 -10.51
C ILE A 144 11.46 18.99 -11.09
N SER A 145 10.97 19.41 -12.26
CA SER A 145 9.89 18.74 -12.99
C SER A 145 10.29 17.31 -13.39
N ALA A 146 11.50 17.12 -13.93
CA ALA A 146 12.02 15.81 -14.29
C ALA A 146 12.17 14.86 -13.09
N ILE A 147 12.62 15.39 -11.94
CA ILE A 147 12.70 14.65 -10.68
C ILE A 147 11.31 14.24 -10.21
N ASN A 148 10.34 15.17 -10.21
CA ASN A 148 8.97 14.89 -9.79
C ASN A 148 8.34 13.79 -10.67
N MET A 149 8.46 13.90 -12.00
CA MET A 149 7.96 12.89 -12.93
C MET A 149 8.59 11.51 -12.70
N SER A 150 9.91 11.46 -12.47
CA SER A 150 10.62 10.21 -12.20
C SER A 150 10.16 9.58 -10.87
N ALA A 151 10.02 10.39 -9.82
CA ALA A 151 9.58 9.95 -8.51
C ALA A 151 8.12 9.47 -8.50
N VAL A 152 7.20 10.22 -9.13
CA VAL A 152 5.80 9.82 -9.29
C VAL A 152 5.68 8.58 -10.18
N GLY A 153 6.47 8.49 -11.25
CA GLY A 153 6.55 7.30 -12.10
C GLY A 153 7.01 6.06 -11.34
N TYR A 154 8.03 6.19 -10.50
CA TYR A 154 8.50 5.11 -9.62
C TYR A 154 7.39 4.65 -8.66
N LEU A 155 6.68 5.58 -8.04
CA LEU A 155 5.55 5.24 -7.15
C LEU A 155 4.43 4.51 -7.89
N ARG A 156 4.15 4.86 -9.16
CA ARG A 156 3.13 4.19 -9.97
C ARG A 156 3.45 2.72 -10.22
N HIS A 157 4.72 2.36 -10.34
CA HIS A 157 5.15 0.97 -10.49
C HIS A 157 5.16 0.19 -9.17
N LYS A 158 5.28 0.88 -8.04
CA LYS A 158 5.34 0.27 -6.71
C LYS A 158 3.95 -0.09 -6.13
N TYR A 159 2.90 0.64 -6.50
CA TYR A 159 1.53 0.49 -5.96
C TYR A 159 0.59 -0.25 -6.92
#